data_AF-A0A1T4T8I9-F1
#
_entry.id   AF-A0A1T4T8I9-F1
#
_cell.length_a   1.000
_cell.length_b   1.000
_cell.length_c   1.000
_cell.angle_alpha   90.00
_cell.angle_beta   90.00
_cell.angle_gamma   90.00
#
_symmetry.space_group_name_H-M   'P 1'
#
loop_
_entity.id
_entity.type
_entity.pdbx_description
1 polymer ?
#
loop_
_entity_poly.entity_id
_entity_poly.type
_entity_poly.pdbx_seq_one_letter_code
_entity_poly.pdbx_strand_id
1 'polypeptide(L)'
;MQNITLALLLFMLLANKCYSQSFKKISKRIEVSNQQEPRQLSELNHKIRLELYEKGNLDFLNKTNDTIWILESQFMDSGITLGRIWNKKGFVDYSFQNGKLDTKTYKPFTKHICDLIENWDKRTIKAEESAQLSPLDSKYIYGKRVIVNSGAIAIDTISFSELFNWKRDTKQ
;
A
#
# COMPACT_ATOMS: atom_id res chain seq x y z
N MET A 1 47.23 14.00 -21.17
CA MET A 1 46.18 12.97 -21.26
C MET A 1 45.62 12.52 -19.90
N GLN A 2 46.32 12.70 -18.77
CA GLN A 2 45.83 12.30 -17.43
C GLN A 2 44.59 13.08 -16.93
N ASN A 3 44.42 14.35 -17.36
CA ASN A 3 43.33 15.21 -16.85
C ASN A 3 41.94 14.84 -17.41
N ILE A 4 41.87 14.17 -18.57
CA ILE A 4 40.60 13.78 -19.20
C ILE A 4 40.02 12.52 -18.52
N THR A 5 40.90 11.60 -18.12
CA THR A 5 40.50 10.37 -17.40
C THR A 5 39.96 10.67 -16.01
N LEU A 6 40.53 11.66 -15.31
CA LEU A 6 40.05 12.09 -13.99
C LEU A 6 38.65 12.73 -14.06
N ALA A 7 38.40 13.53 -15.11
CA ALA A 7 37.10 14.19 -15.32
C ALA A 7 35.98 13.18 -15.66
N LEU A 8 36.28 12.15 -16.45
CA LEU A 8 35.33 11.07 -16.78
C LEU A 8 34.98 10.20 -15.56
N LEU A 9 35.95 9.92 -14.68
CA LEU A 9 35.71 9.23 -13.41
C LEU A 9 34.87 10.07 -12.44
N LEU A 10 35.10 11.39 -12.37
CA LEU A 10 34.30 12.31 -11.56
C LEU A 10 32.86 12.43 -12.07
N PHE A 11 32.66 12.41 -13.40
CA PHE A 11 31.33 12.47 -14.03
C PHE A 11 30.54 11.16 -13.85
N MET A 12 31.21 10.00 -13.88
CA MET A 12 30.57 8.71 -13.59
C MET A 12 30.20 8.54 -12.10
N LEU A 13 30.93 9.17 -11.18
CA LEU A 13 30.57 9.19 -9.75
C LEU A 13 29.35 10.08 -9.45
N LEU A 14 29.04 11.07 -10.31
CA LEU A 14 27.89 11.96 -10.15
C LEU A 14 26.59 11.42 -10.78
N ALA A 15 26.68 10.44 -11.68
CA ALA A 15 25.54 9.92 -12.43
C ALA A 15 24.70 8.87 -11.67
N ASN A 16 25.16 8.37 -10.52
CA ASN A 16 24.45 7.37 -9.71
C ASN A 16 23.78 7.99 -8.47
N LYS A 17 23.13 9.16 -8.62
CA LYS A 17 22.11 9.55 -7.65
C LYS A 17 20.87 8.69 -7.89
N CYS A 18 20.89 7.47 -7.36
CA CYS A 18 19.71 6.67 -7.15
C CYS A 18 18.77 7.49 -6.24
N TYR A 19 17.88 8.27 -6.84
CA TYR A 19 16.88 9.07 -6.14
C TYR A 19 15.88 8.11 -5.49
N SER A 20 16.23 7.58 -4.32
CA SER A 20 15.27 6.91 -3.45
C SER A 20 14.27 7.97 -3.00
N GLN A 21 13.07 7.96 -3.58
CA GLN A 21 12.01 8.83 -3.10
C GLN A 21 11.61 8.42 -1.69
N SER A 22 11.51 9.39 -0.77
CA SER A 22 11.03 9.11 0.57
C SER A 22 9.58 8.65 0.52
N PHE A 23 9.25 7.60 1.27
CA PHE A 23 7.89 7.11 1.41
C PHE A 23 6.91 8.20 1.87
N LYS A 24 7.36 9.25 2.57
CA LYS A 24 6.53 10.41 2.91
C LYS A 24 5.90 11.06 1.67
N LYS A 25 6.67 11.20 0.57
CA LYS A 25 6.18 11.76 -0.71
C LYS A 25 5.19 10.82 -1.39
N ILE A 26 5.48 9.52 -1.36
CA ILE A 26 4.58 8.48 -1.90
C ILE A 26 3.25 8.51 -1.14
N SER A 27 3.32 8.52 0.18
CA SER A 27 2.15 8.55 1.05
C SER A 27 1.27 9.78 0.77
N LYS A 28 1.87 10.96 0.62
CA LYS A 28 1.11 12.17 0.26
C LYS A 28 0.50 12.08 -1.14
N ARG A 29 1.22 11.50 -2.11
CA ARG A 29 0.68 11.29 -3.47
C ARG A 29 -0.54 10.39 -3.46
N ILE A 30 -0.52 9.30 -2.70
CA ILE A 30 -1.67 8.41 -2.50
C ILE A 30 -2.86 9.15 -1.92
N GLU A 31 -2.64 9.99 -0.90
CA GLU A 31 -3.72 10.76 -0.27
C GLU A 31 -4.45 11.65 -1.30
N VAL A 32 -3.69 12.38 -2.12
CA VAL A 32 -4.26 13.35 -3.07
C VAL A 32 -4.78 12.70 -4.35
N SER A 33 -4.29 11.52 -4.72
CA SER A 33 -4.75 10.80 -5.91
C SER A 33 -5.99 9.94 -5.67
N ASN A 34 -6.36 9.69 -4.41
CA ASN A 34 -7.44 8.77 -4.12
C ASN A 34 -8.81 9.44 -4.26
N GLN A 35 -9.45 9.23 -5.42
CA GLN A 35 -10.80 9.74 -5.70
C GLN A 35 -11.92 8.82 -5.22
N GLN A 36 -11.62 7.56 -4.89
CA GLN A 36 -12.62 6.55 -4.50
C GLN A 36 -12.85 6.53 -2.98
N GLU A 37 -11.89 7.00 -2.20
CA GLU A 37 -11.92 7.00 -0.74
C GLU A 37 -12.44 8.33 -0.19
N PRO A 38 -13.29 8.32 0.87
CA PRO A 38 -13.69 9.54 1.56
C PRO A 38 -12.47 10.34 1.98
N ARG A 39 -12.49 11.66 1.74
CA ARG A 39 -11.34 12.54 2.01
C ARG A 39 -10.80 12.40 3.45
N GLN A 40 -11.68 12.32 4.44
CA GLN A 40 -11.30 12.16 5.84
C GLN A 40 -10.54 10.86 6.10
N LEU A 41 -10.97 9.76 5.46
CA LEU A 41 -10.31 8.47 5.56
C LEU A 41 -8.94 8.51 4.85
N SER A 42 -8.86 9.18 3.69
CA SER A 42 -7.60 9.36 2.96
C SER A 42 -6.56 10.15 3.77
N GLU A 43 -6.99 11.22 4.43
CA GLU A 43 -6.16 12.02 5.34
C GLU A 43 -5.72 11.22 6.58
N LEU A 44 -6.61 10.40 7.15
CA LEU A 44 -6.28 9.49 8.25
C LEU A 44 -5.26 8.43 7.83
N ASN A 45 -5.50 7.76 6.71
CA ASN A 45 -4.59 6.76 6.15
C ASN A 45 -3.22 7.34 5.84
N HIS A 46 -3.15 8.58 5.35
CA HIS A 46 -1.87 9.28 5.19
C HIS A 46 -1.11 9.40 6.52
N LYS A 47 -1.79 9.83 7.60
CA LYS A 47 -1.19 9.96 8.94
C LYS A 47 -0.70 8.61 9.47
N ILE A 48 -1.52 7.55 9.35
CA ILE A 48 -1.14 6.20 9.76
C ILE A 48 0.11 5.73 9.01
N ARG A 49 0.13 5.93 7.68
CA ARG A 49 1.29 5.59 6.84
C ARG A 49 2.56 6.35 7.23
N LEU A 50 2.45 7.61 7.65
CA LEU A 50 3.58 8.38 8.17
C LEU A 50 4.06 7.83 9.52
N GLU A 51 3.15 7.50 10.44
CA GLU A 51 3.49 6.94 11.74
C GLU A 51 4.20 5.58 11.61
N LEU A 52 3.71 4.69 10.73
CA LEU A 52 4.37 3.43 10.39
C LEU A 52 5.79 3.64 9.85
N TYR A 53 5.96 4.64 8.96
CA TYR A 53 7.26 4.97 8.39
C TYR A 53 8.23 5.51 9.46
N GLU A 54 7.76 6.40 10.34
CA GLU A 54 8.58 7.02 11.38
C GLU A 54 9.00 6.03 12.48
N LYS A 55 8.18 5.00 12.71
CA LYS A 55 8.50 3.87 13.61
C LYS A 55 9.41 2.81 12.97
N GLY A 56 9.81 2.96 11.71
CA GLY A 56 10.66 2.00 10.99
C GLY A 56 9.93 0.74 10.51
N ASN A 57 8.61 0.65 10.70
CA ASN A 57 7.82 -0.50 10.24
C ASN A 57 7.79 -0.66 8.71
N LEU A 58 8.23 0.37 7.96
CA LEU A 58 8.27 0.39 6.50
C LEU A 58 9.69 0.40 5.93
N ASP A 59 10.69 0.02 6.73
CA ASP A 59 12.09 0.01 6.26
C ASP A 59 12.34 -0.92 5.07
N PHE A 60 11.51 -1.94 4.89
CA PHE A 60 11.54 -2.84 3.72
C PHE A 60 11.17 -2.14 2.40
N LEU A 61 10.58 -0.94 2.45
CA LEU A 61 10.31 -0.09 1.27
C LEU A 61 11.51 0.77 0.87
N ASN A 62 12.51 0.92 1.73
CA ASN A 62 13.67 1.76 1.45
C ASN A 62 14.50 1.18 0.30
N LYS A 63 14.93 2.07 -0.62
CA LYS A 63 15.82 1.74 -1.75
C LYS A 63 15.24 0.69 -2.71
N THR A 64 13.92 0.60 -2.85
CA THR A 64 13.27 -0.30 -3.81
C THR A 64 12.66 0.48 -4.97
N ASN A 65 12.86 -0.02 -6.20
CA ASN A 65 12.06 0.36 -7.37
C ASN A 65 10.91 -0.64 -7.56
N ASP A 66 10.45 -1.25 -6.46
CA ASP A 66 9.44 -2.30 -6.51
C ASP A 66 8.04 -1.71 -6.46
N THR A 67 7.07 -2.46 -6.98
CA THR A 67 5.66 -2.15 -6.77
C THR A 67 5.32 -2.25 -5.28
N ILE A 68 4.65 -1.23 -4.76
CA ILE A 68 4.11 -1.23 -3.40
C ILE A 68 2.61 -1.48 -3.53
N TRP A 69 2.14 -2.49 -2.82
CA TRP A 69 0.72 -2.79 -2.72
C TRP A 69 0.21 -2.35 -1.35
N ILE A 70 -1.00 -1.83 -1.32
CA ILE A 70 -1.65 -1.34 -0.12
C ILE A 70 -3.10 -1.80 -0.12
N LEU A 71 -3.56 -2.29 1.02
CA LEU A 71 -4.96 -2.53 1.34
C LEU A 71 -5.28 -1.70 2.58
N GLU A 72 -6.33 -0.88 2.49
CA GLU A 72 -6.78 -0.02 3.58
C GLU A 72 -8.31 -0.13 3.68
N SER A 73 -8.85 -0.27 4.89
CA SER A 73 -10.31 -0.33 5.13
C SER A 73 -10.66 0.30 6.46
N GLN A 74 -11.88 0.82 6.59
CA GLN A 74 -12.42 1.28 7.85
C GLN A 74 -13.75 0.59 8.15
N PHE A 75 -13.92 0.12 9.38
CA PHE A 75 -15.20 -0.29 9.90
C PHE A 75 -15.93 0.96 10.37
N MET A 76 -17.03 1.31 9.69
CA MET A 76 -17.77 2.55 9.95
C MET A 76 -18.30 2.59 11.39
N ASP A 77 -18.77 1.45 11.91
CA ASP A 77 -19.44 1.39 13.21
C ASP A 77 -18.47 1.48 14.40
N SER A 78 -17.26 0.95 14.24
CA SER A 78 -16.25 0.88 15.32
C SER A 78 -15.12 1.90 15.17
N GLY A 79 -15.04 2.58 14.02
CA GLY A 79 -13.94 3.47 13.66
C GLY A 79 -12.59 2.77 13.46
N ILE A 80 -12.55 1.44 13.53
CA ILE A 80 -11.32 0.66 13.36
C ILE A 80 -10.86 0.78 11.92
N THR A 81 -9.64 1.27 11.73
CA THR A 81 -8.95 1.22 10.44
C THR A 81 -8.02 0.03 10.42
N LEU A 82 -8.05 -0.75 9.35
CA LEU A 82 -7.11 -1.84 9.11
C LEU A 82 -6.32 -1.56 7.84
N GLY A 83 -5.08 -2.03 7.80
CA GLY A 83 -4.37 -2.05 6.55
C GLY A 83 -3.23 -3.05 6.48
N ARG A 84 -2.79 -3.26 5.25
CA ARG A 84 -1.59 -4.01 4.90
C ARG A 84 -0.83 -3.20 3.87
N ILE A 85 0.47 -3.03 4.07
CA ILE A 85 1.39 -2.44 3.09
C ILE A 85 2.48 -3.44 2.82
N TRP A 86 2.77 -3.73 1.56
CA TRP A 86 3.76 -4.73 1.22
C TRP A 86 4.43 -4.51 -0.13
N ASN A 87 5.58 -5.16 -0.29
CA ASN A 87 6.27 -5.35 -1.56
C ASN A 87 6.93 -6.73 -1.56
N LYS A 88 7.77 -7.03 -2.56
CA LYS A 88 8.48 -8.31 -2.65
C LYS A 88 9.45 -8.61 -1.50
N LYS A 89 9.83 -7.61 -0.68
CA LYS A 89 10.81 -7.73 0.40
C LYS A 89 10.17 -7.96 1.77
N GLY A 90 8.92 -7.56 1.95
CA GLY A 90 8.26 -7.65 3.23
C GLY A 90 6.87 -7.02 3.22
N PHE A 91 6.19 -7.15 4.35
CA PHE A 91 4.88 -6.58 4.59
C PHE A 91 4.77 -6.06 6.02
N VAL A 92 3.83 -5.15 6.24
CA VAL A 92 3.33 -4.81 7.56
C VAL A 92 1.80 -4.87 7.54
N ASP A 93 1.26 -5.53 8.54
CA ASP A 93 -0.15 -5.46 8.90
C ASP A 93 -0.33 -4.45 10.03
N TYR A 94 -1.43 -3.73 10.01
CA TYR A 94 -1.74 -2.79 11.07
C TYR A 94 -3.23 -2.64 11.33
N SER A 95 -3.52 -2.21 12.55
CA SER A 95 -4.80 -1.66 12.95
C SER A 95 -4.61 -0.30 13.60
N PHE A 96 -5.60 0.56 13.44
CA PHE A 96 -5.63 1.88 14.07
C PHE A 96 -7.01 2.14 14.65
N GLN A 97 -7.05 2.37 15.95
CA GLN A 97 -8.28 2.65 16.68
C GLN A 97 -7.99 3.65 17.81
N ASN A 98 -8.86 4.64 17.99
CA ASN A 98 -8.77 5.61 19.10
C ASN A 98 -7.38 6.27 19.23
N GLY A 99 -6.76 6.61 18.10
CA GLY A 99 -5.44 7.25 18.07
C GLY A 99 -4.25 6.31 18.29
N LYS A 100 -4.48 4.99 18.39
CA LYS A 100 -3.44 4.00 18.67
C LYS A 100 -3.21 3.12 17.45
N LEU A 101 -1.97 3.13 16.97
CA LEU A 101 -1.47 2.22 15.94
C LEU A 101 -0.94 0.93 16.59
N ASP A 102 -1.44 -0.21 16.12
CA ASP A 102 -0.91 -1.53 16.46
C ASP A 102 -0.49 -2.28 15.20
N THR A 103 0.69 -2.90 15.26
CA THR A 103 1.29 -3.72 14.19
C THR A 103 1.49 -5.18 14.59
N LYS A 104 1.11 -5.54 15.83
CA LYS A 104 1.20 -6.89 16.37
C LYS A 104 -0.09 -7.69 16.19
N THR A 105 -1.18 -7.02 15.82
CA THR A 105 -2.49 -7.64 15.67
C THR A 105 -2.60 -8.45 14.37
N TYR A 106 -3.56 -9.37 14.38
CA TYR A 106 -3.95 -10.34 13.34
C TYR A 106 -3.83 -9.89 11.87
N LYS A 107 -3.82 -10.86 10.95
CA LYS A 107 -3.84 -10.65 9.49
C LYS A 107 -5.20 -10.08 9.05
N PRO A 108 -5.30 -8.80 8.66
CA PRO A 108 -6.58 -8.13 8.42
C PRO A 108 -7.25 -8.50 7.10
N PHE A 109 -6.48 -9.11 6.20
CA PHE A 109 -6.91 -9.55 4.88
C PHE A 109 -6.44 -10.97 4.62
N THR A 110 -7.27 -11.73 3.91
CA THR A 110 -6.94 -13.09 3.50
C THR A 110 -5.81 -13.08 2.47
N LYS A 111 -5.09 -14.21 2.35
CA LYS A 111 -4.10 -14.38 1.28
C LYS A 111 -4.72 -14.15 -0.11
N HIS A 112 -5.94 -14.64 -0.33
CA HIS A 112 -6.66 -14.47 -1.59
C HIS A 112 -6.80 -13.01 -2.02
N ILE A 113 -7.22 -12.12 -1.12
CA ILE A 113 -7.36 -10.69 -1.44
C ILE A 113 -6.00 -10.07 -1.75
N CYS A 114 -4.96 -10.47 -1.01
CA CYS A 114 -3.60 -10.00 -1.29
C CYS A 114 -3.15 -10.44 -2.70
N ASP A 115 -3.37 -11.70 -3.07
CA ASP A 115 -3.01 -12.23 -4.39
C ASP A 115 -3.77 -11.51 -5.52
N LEU A 116 -5.06 -11.18 -5.33
CA LEU A 116 -5.84 -10.42 -6.29
C LEU A 116 -5.27 -9.01 -6.51
N ILE A 117 -4.83 -8.34 -5.45
CA ILE A 117 -4.22 -7.01 -5.54
C ILE A 117 -2.82 -7.05 -6.13
N GLU A 118 -2.01 -8.06 -5.76
CA GLU A 118 -0.67 -8.25 -6.32
C GLU A 118 -0.72 -8.41 -7.85
N ASN A 119 -1.63 -9.25 -8.33
CA ASN A 119 -1.85 -9.50 -9.76
C ASN A 119 -2.68 -8.41 -10.45
N TRP A 120 -3.21 -7.45 -9.69
CA TRP A 120 -4.13 -6.43 -10.17
C TRP A 120 -5.33 -7.01 -10.93
N ASP A 121 -5.87 -8.14 -10.44
CA ASP A 121 -6.99 -8.85 -11.06
C ASP A 121 -8.33 -8.20 -10.71
N LYS A 122 -8.54 -7.03 -11.30
CA LYS A 122 -9.77 -6.24 -11.16
C LYS A 122 -11.01 -7.01 -11.63
N ARG A 123 -10.85 -7.91 -12.59
CA ARG A 123 -11.97 -8.68 -13.16
C ARG A 123 -12.52 -9.64 -12.12
N THR A 124 -11.64 -10.43 -11.48
CA THR A 124 -12.04 -11.37 -10.45
C THR A 124 -12.58 -10.64 -9.22
N ILE A 125 -11.95 -9.53 -8.80
CA ILE A 125 -12.46 -8.68 -7.71
C ILE A 125 -13.91 -8.28 -7.95
N LYS A 126 -14.23 -7.74 -9.14
CA LYS A 126 -15.59 -7.27 -9.46
C LYS A 126 -16.58 -8.41 -9.67
N ALA A 127 -16.13 -9.55 -10.18
CA ALA A 127 -16.98 -10.74 -10.31
C ALA A 127 -17.35 -11.31 -8.93
N GLU A 128 -16.37 -11.44 -8.01
CA GLU A 128 -16.62 -11.92 -6.65
C GLU A 128 -17.48 -10.95 -5.85
N GLU A 129 -17.22 -9.64 -5.94
CA GLU A 129 -18.05 -8.59 -5.32
C GLU A 129 -19.50 -8.68 -5.81
N SER A 130 -19.73 -8.85 -7.12
CA SER A 130 -21.07 -8.93 -7.70
C SER A 130 -21.81 -10.23 -7.35
N ALA A 131 -21.07 -11.29 -7.04
CA ALA A 131 -21.65 -12.58 -6.65
C ALA A 131 -22.07 -12.64 -5.18
N GLN A 132 -21.69 -11.64 -4.37
CA GLN A 132 -22.12 -11.56 -2.98
C GLN A 132 -23.58 -11.11 -2.90
N LEU A 133 -24.44 -12.01 -2.42
CA LEU A 133 -25.87 -11.78 -2.26
C LEU A 133 -26.20 -10.75 -1.18
N SER A 134 -25.26 -10.47 -0.27
CA SER A 134 -25.35 -9.41 0.72
C SER A 134 -23.92 -9.01 1.11
N PRO A 135 -23.56 -7.72 1.09
CA PRO A 135 -22.29 -7.29 1.64
C PRO A 135 -22.28 -7.68 3.13
N LEU A 136 -21.41 -8.64 3.48
CA LEU A 136 -21.10 -8.91 4.87
C LEU A 136 -20.26 -7.72 5.34
N ASP A 137 -20.90 -6.87 6.13
CA ASP A 137 -20.37 -5.65 6.75
C ASP A 137 -20.17 -4.43 5.84
N SER A 138 -20.32 -3.27 6.47
CA SER A 138 -20.05 -1.92 5.95
C SER A 138 -18.55 -1.67 5.65
N LYS A 139 -17.73 -2.72 5.59
CA LYS A 139 -16.28 -2.65 5.38
C LYS A 139 -15.99 -2.51 3.90
N TYR A 140 -15.68 -1.29 3.50
CA TYR A 140 -15.17 -1.01 2.16
C TYR A 140 -13.64 -1.05 2.17
N ILE A 141 -13.06 -1.79 1.22
CA ILE A 141 -11.63 -2.02 1.09
C ILE A 141 -11.11 -1.23 -0.11
N TYR A 142 -9.99 -0.54 0.09
CA TYR A 142 -9.28 0.22 -0.94
C TYR A 142 -7.95 -0.45 -1.23
N GLY A 143 -7.89 -1.17 -2.35
CA GLY A 143 -6.67 -1.74 -2.90
C GLY A 143 -5.93 -0.72 -3.76
N LYS A 144 -4.63 -0.58 -3.54
CA LYS A 144 -3.77 0.36 -4.27
C LYS A 144 -2.53 -0.36 -4.79
N ARG A 145 -2.14 -0.03 -6.02
CA ARG A 145 -0.88 -0.45 -6.64
C ARG A 145 -0.07 0.79 -6.97
N VAL A 146 1.10 0.90 -6.36
CA VAL A 146 1.97 2.06 -6.47
C VAL A 146 3.25 1.65 -7.16
N ILE A 147 3.55 2.27 -8.31
CA ILE A 147 4.73 2.00 -9.11
C ILE A 147 5.64 3.23 -9.07
N VAL A 148 6.88 3.05 -8.60
CA VAL A 148 7.88 4.12 -8.47
C VAL A 148 8.95 3.93 -9.53
N ASN A 149 8.91 4.73 -10.59
CA ASN A 149 9.85 4.64 -11.72
C ASN A 149 10.60 5.96 -11.89
N SER A 150 11.91 5.96 -11.63
CA SER A 150 12.82 7.08 -11.94
C SER A 150 12.30 8.47 -11.52
N GLY A 151 11.60 8.54 -10.38
CA GLY A 151 11.05 9.77 -9.83
C GLY A 151 9.57 10.04 -10.17
N ALA A 152 8.96 9.28 -11.08
CA ALA A 152 7.52 9.28 -11.29
C ALA A 152 6.85 8.28 -10.35
N ILE A 153 5.69 8.67 -9.80
CA ILE A 153 4.83 7.81 -8.97
C ILE A 153 3.52 7.62 -9.73
N ALA A 154 3.25 6.39 -10.17
CA ALA A 154 1.96 5.98 -10.70
C ALA A 154 1.17 5.23 -9.63
N ILE A 155 -0.12 5.55 -9.50
CA ILE A 155 -1.00 5.00 -8.45
C ILE A 155 -2.28 4.56 -9.12
N ASP A 156 -2.54 3.25 -9.08
CA ASP A 156 -3.83 2.69 -9.43
C ASP A 156 -4.60 2.36 -8.16
N THR A 157 -5.91 2.61 -8.15
CA THR A 157 -6.80 2.32 -7.01
C THR A 157 -8.01 1.53 -7.48
N ILE A 158 -8.39 0.51 -6.70
CA ILE A 158 -9.67 -0.19 -6.80
C ILE A 158 -10.32 -0.25 -5.43
N SER A 159 -11.63 -0.09 -5.40
CA SER A 159 -12.43 -0.22 -4.20
C SER A 159 -13.43 -1.35 -4.34
N PHE A 160 -13.67 -2.09 -3.26
CA PHE A 160 -14.54 -3.26 -3.24
C PHE A 160 -14.99 -3.62 -1.82
N SER A 161 -16.12 -4.33 -1.68
CA SER A 161 -16.55 -4.94 -0.40
C SER A 161 -15.67 -6.12 0.02
N GLU A 162 -15.74 -6.52 1.29
CA GLU A 162 -15.02 -7.70 1.79
C GLU A 162 -15.29 -8.95 0.93
N LEU A 163 -14.24 -9.65 0.46
CA LEU A 163 -14.36 -10.80 -0.47
C LEU A 163 -14.23 -12.16 0.22
N PHE A 164 -14.34 -12.19 1.55
CA PHE A 164 -14.13 -13.40 2.35
C PHE A 164 -15.07 -14.55 1.92
N ASN A 165 -14.48 -15.74 1.76
CA ASN A 165 -15.21 -16.97 1.48
C ASN A 165 -14.80 -18.07 2.46
N TRP A 166 -15.74 -18.51 3.30
CA TRP A 166 -15.49 -19.53 4.33
C TRP A 166 -14.85 -20.82 3.81
N LYS A 167 -15.22 -21.31 2.63
CA LYS A 167 -14.67 -22.57 2.08
C LYS A 167 -13.21 -22.43 1.63
N ARG A 168 -12.83 -21.24 1.17
CA ARG A 168 -11.50 -20.91 0.63
C ARG A 168 -10.55 -20.42 1.72
N ASP A 169 -11.04 -19.54 2.60
CA ASP A 169 -10.19 -18.68 3.43
C ASP A 169 -9.97 -19.20 4.86
N THR A 170 -10.74 -20.19 5.33
CA THR A 170 -10.54 -20.81 6.66
C THR A 170 -9.41 -21.84 6.71
N LYS A 171 -8.85 -22.23 5.56
CA LYS A 171 -7.77 -23.23 5.46
C LYS A 171 -6.36 -22.60 5.48
N GLN A 172 -6.24 -21.34 5.91
CA GLN A 172 -5.00 -20.56 5.87
C GLN A 172 -4.17 -20.66 7.16
#